data_AF-A0A970X4L5-F1
#
_entry.id   AF-A0A970X4L5-F1
#
_cell.length_a   1.000
_cell.length_b   1.000
_cell.length_c   1.000
_cell.angle_alpha   90.00
_cell.angle_beta   90.00
_cell.angle_gamma   90.00
#
_symmetry.space_group_name_H-M   'P 1'
#
loop_
_entity.id
_entity.type
_entity.pdbx_description
1 polymer ?
#
loop_
_entity_poly.entity_id
_entity_poly.type
_entity_poly.pdbx_seq_one_letter_code
_entity_poly.pdbx_strand_id
1 'polypeptide(L)' 'KAKDIELMIEPRLLTAFKRIRKSARNGLAVVSVQRDACSGCFNKIPPQRQMDIKMGKKIIVCEYCGRIMIDPSLAEE' A
#
# COMPACT_ATOMS: atom_id res chain seq x y z
N LYS A 1 -19.29 10.46 0.80
CA LYS A 1 -18.17 10.09 -0.09
C LYS A 1 -17.34 8.93 0.45
N ALA A 2 -16.57 9.06 1.53
CA ALA A 2 -15.76 7.93 2.03
C ALA A 2 -16.60 6.72 2.47
N LYS A 3 -17.67 6.95 3.27
CA LYS A 3 -18.56 5.87 3.74
C LYS A 3 -19.26 5.10 2.61
N ASP A 4 -19.60 5.79 1.52
CA ASP A 4 -20.29 5.17 0.38
C ASP A 4 -19.33 4.27 -0.43
N ILE A 5 -18.07 4.68 -0.55
CA ILE A 5 -17.01 3.88 -1.20
C ILE A 5 -16.62 2.68 -0.33
N GLU A 6 -16.62 2.83 1.00
CA GLU A 6 -16.36 1.70 1.91
C GLU A 6 -17.36 0.55 1.73
N LEU A 7 -18.60 0.84 1.32
CA LEU A 7 -19.63 -0.17 1.06
C LEU A 7 -19.39 -0.94 -0.25
N MET A 8 -18.63 -0.36 -1.20
CA MET A 8 -18.27 -1.01 -2.46
C MET A 8 -17.02 -1.88 -2.35
N ILE A 9 -16.24 -1.72 -1.28
CA ILE A 9 -15.00 -2.46 -1.04
C ILE A 9 -15.32 -3.76 -0.29
N GLU A 10 -14.67 -4.86 -0.68
CA GLU A 10 -14.82 -6.13 0.02
C GLU A 10 -14.49 -6.00 1.52
N PRO A 11 -15.36 -6.50 2.44
CA PRO A 11 -15.20 -6.31 3.88
C PRO A 11 -13.85 -6.77 4.45
N ARG A 12 -13.26 -7.82 3.88
CA ARG A 12 -11.93 -8.33 4.25
C ARG A 12 -10.83 -7.32 3.96
N LEU A 13 -10.83 -6.73 2.76
CA LEU A 13 -9.85 -5.73 2.34
C LEU A 13 -9.99 -4.45 3.15
N LEU A 14 -11.24 -4.02 3.40
CA LEU A 14 -11.51 -2.85 4.23
C LEU A 14 -11.00 -3.03 5.66
N THR A 15 -11.17 -4.23 6.23
CA THR A 15 -10.68 -4.55 7.58
C THR A 15 -9.16 -4.53 7.65
N ALA A 16 -8.48 -5.12 6.66
CA ALA A 16 -7.03 -5.08 6.55
C ALA A 16 -6.50 -3.64 6.42
N PHE A 17 -7.11 -2.83 5.56
CA PHE A 17 -6.76 -1.42 5.39
C PHE A 17 -6.92 -0.64 6.69
N LYS A 18 -8.07 -0.76 7.38
CA LYS A 18 -8.32 -0.09 8.66
C LYS A 18 -7.32 -0.51 9.74
N ARG A 19 -6.94 -1.79 9.77
CA ARG A 19 -5.92 -2.32 10.70
C ARG A 19 -4.55 -1.69 10.44
N ILE A 20 -4.10 -1.63 9.19
CA ILE A 20 -2.82 -1.01 8.81
C ILE A 20 -2.85 0.48 9.16
N ARG A 21 -3.94 1.18 8.82
CA ARG A 21 -4.12 2.61 9.10
C ARG A 21 -4.01 2.93 10.60
N LYS A 22 -4.58 2.07 11.46
CA LYS A 22 -4.49 2.22 12.92
C LYS A 22 -3.08 1.91 13.47
N SER A 23 -2.36 0.98 12.83
CA SER A 23 -1.02 0.57 13.24
C SER A 23 0.07 1.55 12.78
N ALA A 24 -0.16 2.31 11.70
CA ALA A 24 0.80 3.25 11.16
C ALA A 24 0.82 4.54 12.00
N ARG A 25 1.99 4.93 12.52
CA ARG A 25 2.17 6.16 13.32
C ARG A 25 1.73 7.45 12.60
N ASN A 26 1.79 7.46 11.26
CA ASN A 26 1.40 8.59 10.42
C ASN A 26 0.01 8.43 9.77
N GLY A 27 -0.73 7.37 10.10
CA GLY A 27 -2.05 7.10 9.51
C GLY A 27 -2.04 6.77 8.02
N LEU A 28 -0.88 6.49 7.41
CA LEU A 28 -0.78 6.08 6.01
C LEU A 28 -0.85 4.55 5.89
N ALA A 29 -1.88 4.06 5.21
CA ALA A 29 -2.06 2.64 4.93
C ALA A 29 -1.58 2.22 3.54
N VAL A 30 -1.59 3.14 2.58
CA VAL A 30 -1.13 2.95 1.20
C VAL A 30 0.04 3.90 0.95
N VAL A 31 1.08 3.40 0.32
CA VAL A 31 2.34 4.11 0.04
C VAL A 31 2.85 3.74 -1.34
N SER A 32 3.48 4.68 -2.04
CA SER A 32 4.16 4.41 -3.30
C SER A 32 5.60 3.95 -3.06
N VAL A 33 6.19 3.29 -4.06
CA VAL A 33 7.63 3.01 -4.10
C VAL A 33 8.37 4.26 -4.55
N GLN A 34 9.33 4.76 -3.78
CA GLN A 34 10.15 5.91 -4.17
C GLN A 34 11.62 5.55 -4.07
N ARG A 35 12.38 5.78 -5.16
CA ARG A 35 13.82 5.50 -5.22
C ARG A 35 14.16 4.10 -4.71
N ASP A 36 13.49 3.07 -5.25
CA ASP A 36 13.65 1.66 -4.86
C ASP A 36 13.28 1.32 -3.41
N ALA A 37 12.63 2.22 -2.68
CA ALA A 37 12.28 2.05 -1.27
C ALA A 37 10.81 2.31 -0.99
N CYS A 38 10.32 1.74 0.12
CA CYS A 38 8.98 2.03 0.62
C CYS A 38 8.92 3.46 1.16
N SER A 39 8.09 4.34 0.59
CA SER A 39 7.99 5.75 1.04
C SER A 39 7.53 5.93 2.49
N GLY A 40 6.97 4.89 3.11
CA GLY A 40 6.54 4.94 4.51
C GLY A 40 7.61 4.56 5.54
N CYS A 41 8.56 3.69 5.20
CA CYS A 41 9.59 3.22 6.16
C CYS A 41 11.02 3.29 5.62
N PHE A 42 11.18 3.75 4.38
CA PHE A 42 12.46 3.95 3.68
C PHE A 42 13.34 2.69 3.55
N ASN A 43 12.79 1.51 3.81
CA ASN A 43 13.48 0.25 3.54
C ASN A 43 13.52 -0.03 2.05
N LYS A 44 14.67 -0.53 1.60
CA LYS A 44 14.94 -0.91 0.21
C LYS A 44 14.12 -2.14 -0.18
N ILE A 45 13.56 -2.11 -1.38
CA ILE A 45 12.72 -3.18 -1.94
C ILE A 45 13.53 -3.91 -3.01
N PRO A 46 13.63 -5.26 -2.96
CA PRO A 46 14.30 -6.03 -4.01
C PRO A 46 13.68 -5.80 -5.40
N PRO A 47 14.47 -5.83 -6.48
CA PRO A 47 14.00 -5.52 -7.83
C PRO A 47 12.86 -6.44 -8.31
N GLN A 48 12.89 -7.71 -7.92
CA GLN A 48 11.82 -8.67 -8.25
C GLN A 48 10.46 -8.24 -7.66
N ARG A 49 10.47 -7.70 -6.44
CA ARG A 49 9.26 -7.15 -5.81
C ARG A 49 8.80 -5.85 -6.47
N GLN A 50 9.73 -5.02 -6.91
CA GLN A 50 9.36 -3.79 -7.63
C GLN A 50 8.63 -4.12 -8.94
N MET A 51 9.11 -5.13 -9.66
CA MET A 51 8.40 -5.63 -10.86
C MET A 51 7.00 -6.15 -10.52
N ASP A 52 6.85 -6.92 -9.44
CA ASP A 52 5.54 -7.39 -8.99
C ASP A 52 4.58 -6.22 -8.65
N ILE A 53 5.09 -5.15 -8.03
CA ILE A 53 4.31 -3.93 -7.69
C ILE A 53 3.87 -3.23 -8.97
N LYS A 54 4.81 -3.06 -9.92
CA LYS A 54 4.53 -2.43 -11.22
C LYS A 54 3.54 -3.23 -12.08
N MET A 55 3.53 -4.55 -11.95
CA MET A 55 2.56 -5.42 -12.64
C MET A 55 1.14 -5.28 -12.09
N GLY A 56 0.95 -4.83 -10.84
CA GLY A 56 -0.37 -4.57 -10.26
C GLY A 56 -1.30 -5.80 -10.14
N LYS A 57 -0.81 -7.02 -10.39
CA LYS A 57 -1.66 -8.24 -10.42
C LYS A 57 -2.10 -8.73 -9.04
N LYS A 58 -1.42 -8.31 -7.97
CA LYS A 58 -1.69 -8.71 -6.59
C LYS A 58 -1.44 -7.54 -5.65
N ILE A 59 -2.15 -7.52 -4.52
CA ILE A 59 -1.88 -6.56 -3.43
C ILE A 59 -0.56 -6.94 -2.79
N ILE A 60 0.38 -6.01 -2.75
CA ILE A 60 1.71 -6.21 -2.17
C ILE A 60 1.85 -5.34 -0.95
N VAL A 61 2.25 -5.94 0.16
CA VAL A 61 2.52 -5.24 1.41
C VAL A 61 4.02 -5.15 1.66
N CYS A 62 4.44 -4.06 2.28
CA CYS A 62 5.81 -3.88 2.75
C CYS A 62 6.07 -4.84 3.91
N GLU A 63 7.13 -5.64 3.83
CA GLU A 63 7.47 -6.61 4.89
C GLU A 63 7.89 -5.96 6.20
N TYR A 64 8.41 -4.74 6.15
CA TYR A 64 8.92 -4.05 7.33
C TYR A 64 7.83 -3.28 8.09
N CYS A 65 6.92 -2.63 7.37
CA CYS A 65 5.91 -1.76 7.99
C CYS A 65 4.47 -2.18 7.74
N GLY A 66 4.24 -3.24 6.96
CA GLY A 66 2.91 -3.78 6.67
C GLY A 66 2.03 -2.89 5.78
N ARG A 67 2.53 -1.75 5.29
CA ARG A 67 1.76 -0.84 4.42
C ARG A 67 1.59 -1.43 3.02
N ILE A 68 0.45 -1.14 2.39
CA ILE A 68 0.16 -1.55 1.02
C ILE A 68 1.00 -0.68 0.07
N MET A 69 1.75 -1.33 -0.82
CA MET A 69 2.61 -0.67 -1.79
C MET A 69 1.94 -0.63 -3.15
N ILE A 70 1.96 0.54 -3.77
CA ILE A 70 1.45 0.76 -5.13
C ILE A 70 2.55 1.30 -6.04
N ASP A 71 2.35 1.12 -7.34
CA ASP A 71 3.20 1.73 -8.35
C ASP A 71 3.12 3.27 -8.27
N PRO A 72 4.23 4.00 -8.49
CA PRO A 72 4.24 5.46 -8.42
C PRO A 72 3.31 6.12 -9.43
N SER A 73 3.15 5.54 -10.62
CA SER A 73 2.25 6.09 -11.64
C SER A 73 0.80 6.09 -11.17
N LEU A 74 0.41 5.08 -10.40
CA LEU A 74 -0.93 4.96 -9.80
C LEU A 74 -1.15 5.93 -8.62
N ALA A 75 -0.09 6.49 -8.05
CA ALA A 75 -0.17 7.44 -6.96
C ALA A 75 -0.31 8.89 -7.46
N GLU A 76 -0.05 9.13 -8.75
CA GLU A 76 -0.14 10.44 -9.40
C GLU A 76 -1.51 10.68 -10.07
N GLU A 77 -2.33 9.64 -10.23
CA GLU A 77 -3.76 9.71 -10.64
C GLU A 77 -4.70 10.04 -9.47
#